data_AF-A0A8J7L9C9-F1
#
_entry.id   AF-A0A8J7L9C9-F1
#
_cell.length_a   1.000
_cell.length_b   1.000
_cell.length_c   1.000
_cell.angle_alpha   90.00
_cell.angle_beta   90.00
_cell.angle_gamma   90.00
#
_symmetry.space_group_name_H-M   'P 1'
#
loop_
_entity.id
_entity.type
_entity.pdbx_description
1 polymer ?
#
loop_
_entity_poly.entity_id
_entity_poly.type
_entity_poly.pdbx_seq_one_letter_code
_entity_poly.pdbx_strand_id
1 'polypeptide(L)'
;MNFSSARQYFYQEIHQPDERINLAKAALYIAQEEYPDLDPEEYLNALDTMAGEVQERLPDSRYPLRLIKSLNQYFYDDLGFTGNKTDYYDPRNSFLNDV
;
A
#
# COMPACT_ATOMS: atom_id res chain seq x y z
N MET A 1 9.77 7.01 -27.13
CA MET A 1 8.83 5.90 -26.86
C MET A 1 7.58 6.53 -26.27
N ASN A 2 6.38 6.17 -26.73
CA ASN A 2 5.14 6.65 -26.14
C ASN A 2 4.78 5.66 -25.01
N PHE A 3 4.94 6.07 -23.77
CA PHE A 3 4.63 5.24 -22.61
C PHE A 3 3.13 5.34 -22.26
N SER A 4 2.57 4.31 -21.63
CA SER A 4 1.27 4.36 -20.95
C SER A 4 1.22 5.50 -19.94
N SER A 5 0.01 6.02 -19.68
CA SER A 5 -0.18 7.07 -18.67
C SER A 5 0.31 6.61 -17.29
N ALA A 6 0.03 5.37 -16.90
CA ALA A 6 0.51 4.76 -15.64
C ALA A 6 2.05 4.85 -15.52
N ARG A 7 2.80 4.37 -16.51
CA ARG A 7 4.26 4.48 -16.53
C ARG A 7 4.79 5.91 -16.52
N GLN A 8 4.09 6.84 -17.17
CA GLN A 8 4.45 8.26 -17.12
C GLN A 8 4.27 8.83 -15.70
N TYR A 9 3.16 8.49 -15.03
CA TYR A 9 2.90 8.91 -13.65
C TYR A 9 3.89 8.29 -12.66
N PHE A 10 4.19 6.99 -12.80
CA PHE A 10 5.26 6.35 -12.03
C PHE A 10 6.58 7.09 -12.19
N TYR A 11 6.99 7.35 -13.45
CA TYR A 11 8.23 8.05 -13.73
C TYR A 11 8.27 9.43 -13.07
N GLN A 12 7.18 10.20 -13.15
CA GLN A 12 7.08 11.50 -12.50
C GLN A 12 7.21 11.40 -10.97
N GLU A 13 6.54 10.43 -10.34
CA GLU A 13 6.56 10.25 -8.88
C GLU A 13 7.96 9.89 -8.38
N ILE A 14 8.67 8.98 -9.05
CA ILE A 14 10.02 8.56 -8.61
C ILE A 14 11.13 9.57 -8.92
N HIS A 15 10.86 10.60 -9.74
CA HIS A 15 11.80 11.69 -10.02
C HIS A 15 11.72 12.83 -9.01
N GLN A 16 10.82 12.72 -8.02
CA GLN A 16 10.81 13.63 -6.89
C GLN A 16 12.06 13.39 -6.01
N PRO A 17 12.48 14.36 -5.19
CA PRO A 17 13.46 14.11 -4.14
C PRO A 17 13.01 12.94 -3.23
N ASP A 18 13.92 12.09 -2.78
CA ASP A 18 13.64 10.86 -2.01
C ASP A 18 12.59 11.06 -0.89
N GLU A 19 12.70 12.15 -0.12
CA GLU A 19 11.79 12.48 0.99
C GLU A 19 10.35 12.79 0.56
N ARG A 20 10.13 13.04 -0.73
CA ARG A 20 8.84 13.42 -1.32
C ARG A 20 8.24 12.33 -2.19
N ILE A 21 8.96 11.23 -2.45
CA ILE A 21 8.43 10.11 -3.21
C ILE A 21 7.32 9.45 -2.39
N ASN A 22 6.09 9.45 -2.91
CA ASN A 22 5.03 8.66 -2.33
C ASN A 22 5.12 7.21 -2.83
N LEU A 23 5.65 6.33 -1.98
CA LEU A 23 5.86 4.91 -2.31
C LEU A 23 4.56 4.15 -2.63
N ALA A 24 3.48 4.43 -1.91
CA ALA A 24 2.19 3.78 -2.16
C ALA A 24 1.64 4.17 -3.54
N LYS A 25 1.71 5.46 -3.86
CA LYS A 25 1.30 6.00 -5.16
C LYS A 25 2.14 5.44 -6.30
N ALA A 26 3.46 5.37 -6.14
CA ALA A 26 4.35 4.76 -7.12
C ALA A 26 4.03 3.26 -7.32
N ALA A 27 3.76 2.52 -6.25
CA ALA A 27 3.37 1.11 -6.34
C ALA A 27 2.03 0.91 -7.07
N LEU A 28 1.05 1.80 -6.84
CA LEU A 28 -0.25 1.75 -7.53
C LEU A 28 -0.11 2.08 -9.03
N TYR A 29 0.81 2.98 -9.41
CA TYR A 29 1.10 3.20 -10.83
C TYR A 29 1.77 2.01 -11.51
N ILE A 30 2.55 1.21 -10.78
CA ILE A 30 3.04 -0.08 -11.30
C ILE A 30 1.86 -1.03 -11.51
N ALA A 31 0.96 -1.14 -10.53
CA ALA A 31 -0.23 -1.99 -10.66
C ALA A 31 -1.15 -1.56 -11.81
N GLN A 32 -1.28 -0.26 -12.07
CA GLN A 32 -2.13 0.28 -13.13
C GLN A 32 -1.66 -0.13 -14.55
N GLU A 33 -0.43 -0.65 -14.70
CA GLU A 33 0.02 -1.27 -15.95
C GLU A 33 -0.75 -2.58 -16.26
N GLU A 34 -1.05 -3.38 -15.22
CA GLU A 34 -1.83 -4.63 -15.35
C GLU A 34 -3.34 -4.41 -15.13
N TYR A 35 -3.71 -3.42 -14.32
CA TYR A 35 -5.09 -3.06 -14.02
C TYR A 35 -5.39 -1.62 -14.50
N PRO A 36 -5.66 -1.39 -15.80
CA PRO A 36 -5.83 -0.03 -16.35
C PRO A 36 -6.96 0.78 -15.71
N ASP A 37 -8.00 0.11 -15.22
CA ASP A 37 -9.17 0.71 -14.58
C ASP A 37 -8.98 0.97 -13.07
N LEU A 38 -7.81 0.61 -12.51
CA LEU A 38 -7.47 0.90 -11.12
C LEU A 38 -7.41 2.40 -10.89
N ASP A 39 -8.11 2.89 -9.87
CA ASP A 39 -8.03 4.26 -9.38
C ASP A 39 -7.08 4.34 -8.17
N PRO A 40 -5.85 4.88 -8.31
CA PRO A 40 -4.91 4.98 -7.20
C PRO A 40 -5.44 5.77 -6.00
N GLU A 41 -6.27 6.79 -6.22
CA GLU A 41 -6.77 7.64 -5.13
C GLU A 41 -7.69 6.86 -4.19
N GLU A 42 -8.44 5.87 -4.68
CA GLU A 42 -9.26 5.00 -3.83
C GLU A 42 -8.40 4.22 -2.83
N TYR A 43 -7.31 3.62 -3.29
CA TYR A 43 -6.39 2.85 -2.44
C TYR A 43 -5.58 3.75 -1.50
N LEU A 44 -5.19 4.95 -1.94
CA LEU A 44 -4.53 5.93 -1.06
C LEU A 44 -5.46 6.37 0.08
N ASN A 45 -6.74 6.67 -0.23
CA ASN A 45 -7.73 7.01 0.79
C ASN A 45 -7.99 5.85 1.76
N ALA A 46 -7.97 4.60 1.28
CA ALA A 46 -8.07 3.43 2.14
C ALA A 46 -6.86 3.32 3.10
N LEU A 47 -5.64 3.58 2.61
CA LEU A 47 -4.44 3.63 3.46
C LEU A 47 -4.51 4.72 4.52
N ASP A 48 -4.99 5.92 4.17
CA ASP A 48 -5.16 7.02 5.13
C ASP A 48 -6.24 6.71 6.17
N THR A 49 -7.32 6.06 5.76
CA THR A 49 -8.38 5.58 6.68
C THR A 49 -7.80 4.59 7.67
N MET A 50 -7.06 3.58 7.18
CA MET A 50 -6.39 2.60 8.04
C MET A 50 -5.38 3.26 8.99
N ALA A 51 -4.62 4.24 8.52
CA ALA A 51 -3.68 4.99 9.35
C ALA A 51 -4.40 5.75 10.48
N GLY A 52 -5.54 6.39 10.18
CA GLY A 52 -6.38 7.06 11.18
C GLY A 52 -6.90 6.10 12.25
N GLU A 53 -7.47 4.96 11.83
CA GLU A 53 -7.99 3.94 12.75
C GLU A 53 -6.90 3.34 13.64
N VAL A 54 -5.71 3.09 13.08
CA VAL A 54 -4.55 2.65 13.87
C VAL A 54 -4.16 3.72 14.88
N GLN A 55 -4.06 4.98 14.45
CA GLN A 55 -3.62 6.09 15.30
C GLN A 55 -4.49 6.24 16.56
N GLU A 56 -5.81 6.01 16.46
CA GLU A 56 -6.74 6.02 17.59
C GLU A 56 -6.54 4.85 18.58
N ARG A 57 -5.97 3.74 18.10
CA ARG A 57 -5.74 2.52 18.89
C ARG A 57 -4.34 2.45 19.50
N LEU A 58 -3.42 3.28 19.02
CA LEU A 58 -2.04 3.26 19.48
C LEU A 58 -1.95 3.71 20.95
N PRO A 59 -1.16 3.02 21.79
CA PRO A 59 -0.94 3.47 23.16
C PRO A 59 -0.13 4.77 23.18
N ASP A 60 -0.43 5.66 24.13
CA ASP A 60 0.30 6.92 24.36
C ASP A 60 1.81 6.69 24.50
N SER A 61 2.18 5.59 25.13
CA SER A 61 3.57 5.14 25.23
C SER A 61 3.93 4.23 24.07
N ARG A 62 4.77 4.74 23.18
CA ARG A 62 5.27 4.05 21.98
C ARG A 62 6.35 3.00 22.29
N TYR A 63 6.04 2.05 23.17
CA TYR A 63 6.87 0.85 23.33
C TYR A 63 6.76 0.00 22.05
N PRO A 64 7.87 -0.31 21.35
CA PRO A 64 7.83 -0.96 20.03
C PRO A 64 7.00 -2.24 19.98
N LEU A 65 7.09 -3.10 21.00
CA LEU A 65 6.32 -4.34 21.04
C LEU A 65 4.81 -4.12 21.18
N ARG A 66 4.37 -3.07 21.87
CA ARG A 66 2.94 -2.72 21.96
C ARG A 66 2.43 -2.14 20.66
N LEU A 67 3.26 -1.36 19.96
CA LEU A 67 2.96 -0.86 18.62
C LEU A 67 2.73 -2.04 17.66
N ILE A 68 3.69 -2.95 17.56
CA ILE A 68 3.60 -4.14 16.68
C ILE A 68 2.38 -4.98 17.03
N LYS A 69 2.11 -5.20 18.33
CA LYS A 69 0.92 -5.96 18.75
C LYS A 69 -0.38 -5.29 18.29
N SER A 70 -0.49 -3.96 18.39
CA SER A 70 -1.68 -3.22 17.99
C SER A 70 -1.88 -3.24 16.47
N LEU A 71 -0.79 -3.11 15.71
CA LEU A 71 -0.82 -3.24 14.25
C LEU A 71 -1.22 -4.64 13.80
N ASN A 72 -0.68 -5.68 14.43
CA ASN A 72 -1.02 -7.06 14.08
C ASN A 72 -2.50 -7.38 14.35
N GLN A 73 -3.03 -6.94 15.50
CA GLN A 73 -4.45 -7.08 15.80
C GLN A 73 -5.29 -6.38 14.73
N TYR A 74 -4.93 -5.15 14.38
CA TYR A 74 -5.68 -4.38 13.40
C TYR A 74 -5.67 -5.03 12.00
N PHE A 75 -4.49 -5.31 11.44
CA PHE A 75 -4.39 -5.81 10.07
C PHE A 75 -4.84 -7.27 9.93
N TYR A 76 -4.43 -8.15 10.84
CA TYR A 76 -4.63 -9.60 10.64
C TYR A 76 -5.88 -10.14 11.32
N ASP A 77 -6.22 -9.65 12.52
CA ASP A 77 -7.37 -10.17 13.26
C ASP A 77 -8.66 -9.39 12.93
N ASP A 78 -8.58 -8.06 12.81
CA ASP A 78 -9.77 -7.22 12.58
C ASP A 78 -10.09 -7.07 11.08
N LEU A 79 -9.09 -6.71 10.24
CA LEU A 79 -9.26 -6.60 8.79
C LEU A 79 -9.10 -7.94 8.05
N GLY A 80 -8.57 -8.97 8.72
CA GLY A 80 -8.45 -10.31 8.15
C GLY A 80 -7.39 -10.43 7.06
N PHE A 81 -6.42 -9.52 6.99
CA PHE A 81 -5.35 -9.61 5.99
C PHE A 81 -4.62 -10.94 6.12
N THR A 82 -4.25 -11.52 5.00
CA THR A 82 -3.48 -12.75 4.95
C THR A 82 -2.58 -12.72 3.75
N GLY A 83 -1.40 -13.31 3.87
CA GLY A 83 -0.58 -13.59 2.71
C GLY A 83 -1.17 -14.73 1.89
N ASN A 84 -0.91 -14.71 0.58
CA ASN A 84 -1.16 -15.85 -0.30
C ASN A 84 -0.18 -17.00 0.05
N LYS A 85 -0.68 -17.97 0.83
CA LYS A 85 0.09 -19.16 1.23
C LYS A 85 0.00 -20.31 0.23
N THR A 86 -0.91 -20.21 -0.74
CA THR A 86 -1.18 -21.27 -1.72
C THR A 86 -0.23 -21.17 -2.91
N ASP A 87 -0.03 -19.96 -3.41
CA ASP A 87 0.90 -19.69 -4.52
C ASP A 87 1.77 -18.47 -4.19
N TYR A 88 2.90 -18.74 -3.55
CA TYR A 88 3.86 -17.70 -3.16
C TYR A 88 4.44 -16.94 -4.36
N TYR A 89 4.55 -17.58 -5.53
CA TYR A 89 5.17 -17.01 -6.72
C TYR A 89 4.16 -16.44 -7.71
N ASP A 90 2.89 -16.33 -7.31
CA ASP A 90 1.88 -15.66 -8.11
C ASP A 90 2.32 -14.20 -8.39
N PRO A 91 2.44 -13.78 -9.66
CA PRO A 91 2.82 -12.41 -10.01
C PRO A 91 1.92 -11.35 -9.36
N ARG A 92 0.65 -11.68 -9.08
CA ARG A 92 -0.31 -10.79 -8.43
C ARG A 92 0.16 -10.33 -7.05
N ASN A 93 0.91 -11.17 -6.33
CA ASN A 93 1.49 -10.85 -5.03
C ASN A 93 2.45 -9.63 -5.06
N SER A 94 2.79 -9.11 -6.24
CA SER A 94 3.63 -7.93 -6.45
C SER A 94 2.83 -6.63 -6.60
N PHE A 95 1.50 -6.68 -6.70
CA PHE A 95 0.66 -5.51 -6.89
C PHE A 95 -0.02 -5.11 -5.58
N LEU A 96 0.07 -3.83 -5.21
CA LEU A 96 -0.42 -3.34 -3.93
C LEU A 96 -1.94 -3.54 -3.74
N ASN A 97 -2.70 -3.60 -4.83
CA ASN A 97 -4.14 -3.77 -4.84
C ASN A 97 -4.61 -5.24 -4.82
N ASP A 98 -3.72 -6.21 -4.95
CA ASP A 98 -4.10 -7.61 -5.17
C ASP A 98 -3.17 -8.57 -4.41
N VAL A 99 -3.70 -9.24 -3.37
CA VAL A 99 -3.08 -10.36 -2.61
C VAL A 99 -4.18 -11.19 -1.95
#